data_AF-A0A845RCH2-F1
#
_entry.id   AF-A0A845RCH2-F1
#
_cell.length_a   1.000
_cell.length_b   1.000
_cell.length_c   1.000
_cell.angle_alpha   90.00
_cell.angle_beta   90.00
_cell.angle_gamma   90.00
#
_symmetry.space_group_name_H-M   'P 1'
#
loop_
_entity.id
_entity.type
_entity.pdbx_description
1 polymer ?
#
loop_
_entity_poly.entity_id
_entity_poly.type
_entity_poly.pdbx_seq_one_letter_code
_entity_poly.pdbx_strand_id
1 'polypeptide(L)'
;MLEDIEAGYVTTVIVKDMSRLGRNYLQVGYYTDNYFPDHNVRFIAVNDGVDSDQGDDDFSPFRNSRQNLRIMSLIRRFNQNLVNSL
;
A
#
# COMPACT_ATOMS: atom_id res chain seq x y z
N MET A 1 -13.71 1.95 -5.13
CA MET A 1 -12.57 1.82 -4.19
C MET A 1 -13.07 1.68 -2.76
N LEU A 2 -13.59 2.72 -2.11
CA LEU A 2 -14.03 2.61 -0.71
C LEU A 2 -15.17 1.61 -0.55
N GLU A 3 -16.17 1.65 -1.44
CA GLU A 3 -17.24 0.65 -1.47
C GLU A 3 -16.73 -0.78 -1.70
N ASP A 4 -15.69 -0.97 -2.53
CA ASP A 4 -15.08 -2.28 -2.77
C ASP A 4 -14.26 -2.78 -1.56
N ILE A 5 -13.69 -1.84 -0.79
CA ILE A 5 -13.01 -2.12 0.47
C ILE A 5 -14.05 -2.55 1.52
N GLU A 6 -15.15 -1.82 1.65
CA GLU A 6 -16.25 -2.16 2.56
C GLU A 6 -16.91 -3.49 2.19
N ALA A 7 -17.01 -3.81 0.90
CA ALA A 7 -17.48 -5.10 0.42
C ALA A 7 -16.43 -6.23 0.57
N GLY A 8 -15.20 -5.92 0.99
CA GLY A 8 -14.13 -6.90 1.22
C GLY A 8 -13.44 -7.42 -0.04
N TYR A 9 -13.67 -6.80 -1.20
CA TYR A 9 -13.03 -7.20 -2.47
C TYR A 9 -11.60 -6.68 -2.61
N VAL A 10 -11.25 -5.61 -1.89
CA VAL A 10 -9.93 -5.00 -1.95
C VAL A 10 -9.18 -5.25 -0.65
N THR A 11 -8.04 -5.91 -0.75
CA THR A 11 -7.15 -6.21 0.39
C THR A 11 -5.86 -5.37 0.37
N THR A 12 -5.55 -4.70 -0.74
CA THR A 12 -4.32 -3.91 -0.88
C THR A 12 -4.55 -2.72 -1.80
N VAL A 13 -4.14 -1.53 -1.35
CA VAL A 13 -4.15 -0.28 -2.11
C VAL A 13 -2.72 0.13 -2.37
N ILE A 14 -2.35 0.27 -3.65
CA ILE A 14 -1.01 0.69 -4.07
C ILE A 14 -1.13 2.01 -4.82
N VAL A 15 -0.41 3.02 -4.35
CA VAL A 15 -0.34 4.35 -4.97
C VAL A 15 1.10 4.72 -5.31
N LYS A 16 1.26 5.61 -6.28
CA LYS A 16 2.57 6.13 -6.65
C LYS A 16 3.19 6.98 -5.55
N ASP A 17 2.42 7.91 -5.01
CA ASP A 17 2.79 8.84 -3.94
C ASP A 17 1.53 9.14 -3.11
N MET A 18 1.69 9.54 -1.85
CA MET A 18 0.61 9.83 -0.90
C MET A 18 -0.30 10.95 -1.39
N SER A 19 0.20 11.86 -2.25
CA SER A 19 -0.60 12.92 -2.86
C SER A 19 -1.68 12.40 -3.83
N ARG A 20 -1.55 11.14 -4.29
CA ARG A 20 -2.60 10.47 -5.09
C ARG A 20 -3.75 9.94 -4.26
N LEU A 21 -3.54 9.72 -2.95
CA LEU A 21 -4.60 9.31 -2.04
C LEU A 21 -5.49 10.51 -1.66
N GLY A 22 -4.88 11.68 -1.45
CA GLY A 22 -5.62 12.90 -1.14
C GLY A 22 -4.72 14.12 -1.10
N ARG A 23 -5.32 15.31 -1.25
CA ARG A 23 -4.61 16.60 -1.21
C ARG A 23 -4.40 17.13 0.20
N ASN A 24 -5.20 16.66 1.16
CA ASN A 24 -5.12 17.07 2.55
C ASN A 24 -4.36 16.00 3.35
N TYR A 25 -3.23 16.37 3.91
CA TYR A 25 -2.39 15.49 4.72
C TYR A 25 -3.13 14.88 5.93
N LEU A 26 -4.06 15.62 6.56
CA LEU A 26 -4.85 15.10 7.68
C LEU A 26 -5.80 14.00 7.22
N GLN A 27 -6.42 14.18 6.07
CA GLN A 27 -7.32 13.19 5.49
C GLN A 27 -6.55 11.94 5.06
N VAL A 28 -5.39 12.13 4.42
CA VAL A 28 -4.49 11.05 4.04
C VAL A 28 -4.03 10.26 5.27
N GLY A 29 -3.61 10.94 6.34
CA GLY A 29 -3.24 10.31 7.60
C GLY A 29 -4.40 9.53 8.23
N TYR A 30 -5.61 10.09 8.24
CA TYR A 30 -6.79 9.35 8.71
C TYR A 30 -7.00 8.04 7.95
N TYR A 31 -6.83 8.05 6.62
CA TYR A 31 -6.96 6.85 5.81
C TYR A 31 -5.86 5.83 6.08
N THR A 32 -4.60 6.27 6.14
CA THR A 32 -3.45 5.36 6.34
C THR A 32 -3.38 4.78 7.74
N ASP A 33 -3.76 5.57 8.74
CA ASP A 33 -3.50 5.24 10.15
C ASP A 33 -4.72 4.59 10.82
N ASN A 34 -5.94 4.84 10.32
CA ASN A 34 -7.17 4.30 10.91
C ASN A 34 -7.97 3.49 9.89
N TYR A 35 -8.43 4.12 8.81
CA TYR A 35 -9.42 3.49 7.92
C TYR A 35 -8.90 2.21 7.26
N PHE A 36 -7.72 2.23 6.63
CA PHE A 36 -7.19 1.04 5.96
C PHE A 36 -6.85 -0.09 6.95
N PRO A 37 -6.15 0.18 8.08
CA PRO A 37 -5.95 -0.83 9.12
C PRO A 37 -7.25 -1.44 9.65
N ASP A 38 -8.28 -0.61 9.92
CA ASP A 38 -9.58 -1.06 10.43
C ASP A 38 -10.30 -2.01 9.47
N HIS A 39 -10.07 -1.84 8.15
CA HIS A 39 -10.63 -2.69 7.10
C HIS A 39 -9.68 -3.81 6.64
N ASN A 40 -8.58 -4.04 7.37
CA ASN A 40 -7.55 -5.02 7.03
C ASN A 40 -7.00 -4.84 5.60
N VAL A 41 -6.88 -3.58 5.16
CA VAL A 41 -6.34 -3.19 3.85
C VAL A 41 -4.91 -2.74 4.02
N ARG A 42 -4.00 -3.36 3.27
CA ARG A 42 -2.61 -2.93 3.20
C ARG A 42 -2.46 -1.73 2.28
N PHE A 43 -1.87 -0.64 2.76
CA PHE A 43 -1.58 0.55 1.97
C PHE A 43 -0.10 0.65 1.64
N ILE A 44 0.22 0.91 0.36
CA ILE A 44 1.60 1.06 -0.12
C ILE A 44 1.71 2.34 -0.95
N ALA A 45 2.60 3.26 -0.56
CA ALA A 45 3.01 4.39 -1.38
C ALA A 45 4.45 4.21 -1.86
N VAL A 46 4.62 3.93 -3.15
CA VAL A 46 5.91 3.47 -3.71
C VAL A 46 7.00 4.54 -3.60
N ASN A 47 6.71 5.78 -4.02
CA ASN A 47 7.69 6.86 -4.01
C ASN A 47 8.03 7.35 -2.60
N ASP A 48 7.06 7.28 -1.68
CA ASP A 48 7.24 7.76 -0.31
C ASP A 48 7.80 6.66 0.61
N GLY A 49 7.95 5.43 0.11
CA GLY A 49 8.48 4.32 0.88
C GLY A 49 7.61 3.94 2.08
N VAL A 50 6.28 4.10 1.93
CA VAL A 50 5.27 3.77 2.95
C VAL A 50 4.67 2.41 2.64
N ASP A 51 4.54 1.56 3.66
CA ASP A 51 3.90 0.26 3.60
C ASP A 51 3.30 -0.06 4.97
N SER A 52 1.97 -0.03 5.09
CA SER A 52 1.29 -0.14 6.39
C SER A 52 1.45 -1.50 7.07
N ASP A 53 1.89 -2.52 6.33
CA ASP A 53 2.13 -3.88 6.84
C ASP A 53 3.59 -4.09 7.28
N GLN A 54 4.44 -3.07 7.13
CA GLN A 54 5.84 -3.09 7.59
C GLN A 54 6.00 -1.99 8.62
N GLY A 55 6.08 -2.35 9.90
CA GLY A 55 6.33 -1.39 10.99
C GLY A 55 7.60 -0.57 10.76
N ASP A 56 7.68 0.61 11.39
CA ASP A 56 8.76 1.61 11.23
C ASP A 56 10.15 1.01 11.51
N ASP A 57 10.79 0.48 10.47
CA ASP A 57 12.18 0.05 10.48
C ASP A 57 13.06 1.25 10.06
N ASP A 58 13.06 2.27 10.92
CA ASP A 58 13.36 3.66 10.55
C ASP A 58 14.85 3.99 10.35
N PHE A 59 15.75 3.01 10.51
CA PHE A 59 17.21 3.25 10.56
C PHE A 59 18.06 2.50 9.54
N SER A 60 17.48 2.06 8.41
CA SER A 60 18.29 1.46 7.35
C SER A 60 18.64 2.42 6.21
N PRO A 61 19.93 2.65 5.90
CA PRO A 61 20.36 3.45 4.75
C PRO A 61 19.94 2.85 3.39
N PHE A 62 19.40 1.63 3.37
CA PHE A 62 18.90 0.93 2.18
C PHE A 62 17.38 0.75 2.18
N ARG A 63 16.61 1.54 2.95
CA ARG A 63 15.14 1.44 3.03
C ARG A 63 14.49 1.56 1.66
N ASN A 64 14.77 2.64 0.92
CA ASN A 64 14.09 2.93 -0.35
C ASN A 64 14.37 1.88 -1.44
N SER A 65 15.59 1.34 -1.51
CA SER A 65 15.94 0.32 -2.51
C SER A 65 15.34 -1.05 -2.17
N ARG A 66 15.39 -1.47 -0.89
CA ARG A 66 14.78 -2.73 -0.45
C ARG A 66 13.26 -2.70 -0.56
N GLN A 67 12.63 -1.58 -0.19
CA GLN A 67 11.19 -1.41 -0.27
C GLN A 67 10.71 -1.44 -1.72
N ASN A 68 11.37 -0.70 -2.62
CA ASN A 68 11.04 -0.74 -4.05
C ASN A 68 11.17 -2.15 -4.64
N LEU A 69 12.25 -2.88 -4.33
CA LEU A 69 12.44 -4.24 -4.85
C LEU A 69 11.33 -5.20 -4.36
N ARG A 70 10.88 -5.04 -3.11
CA ARG A 70 9.77 -5.83 -2.52
C ARG A 70 8.42 -5.47 -3.13
N ILE A 71 8.13 -4.18 -3.32
CA ILE A 71 6.91 -3.74 -4.00
C ILE A 71 6.88 -4.30 -5.42
N MET A 72 7.99 -4.22 -6.15
CA MET A 72 8.08 -4.79 -7.50
C MET A 72 7.91 -6.31 -7.51
N SER A 73 8.41 -7.02 -6.50
CA SER A 73 8.20 -8.46 -6.39
C SER A 73 6.75 -8.83 -6.03
N LEU A 74 6.08 -8.01 -5.21
CA LEU A 74 4.65 -8.16 -4.88
C LEU A 74 3.78 -7.96 -6.12
N ILE A 75 3.98 -6.87 -6.87
CA ILE A 75 3.24 -6.58 -8.10
C ILE A 75 3.43 -7.72 -9.12
N ARG A 76 4.67 -8.22 -9.25
CA ARG A 76 4.96 -9.35 -10.15
C ARG A 76 4.21 -10.61 -9.73
N ARG A 77 4.15 -10.92 -8.43
CA ARG A 77 3.40 -12.07 -7.89
C ARG A 77 1.90 -11.93 -8.13
N PHE A 78 1.35 -10.74 -7.92
CA PHE A 78 -0.07 -10.48 -8.16
C PHE A 78 -0.46 -10.72 -9.62
N ASN A 79 0.33 -10.16 -10.55
CA ASN A 79 0.10 -10.38 -12.00
C ASN A 79 0.25 -11.85 -12.38
N GLN A 80 1.18 -12.59 -11.77
CA GLN A 80 1.33 -14.04 -12.00
C GLN A 80 0.08 -14.82 -11.53
N ASN A 81 -0.49 -14.47 -10.39
CA ASN A 81 -1.69 -15.11 -9.87
C ASN A 81 -2.92 -14.86 -10.76
N LEU A 82 -3.04 -13.65 -11.32
CA LEU A 82 -4.10 -13.33 -12.29
C LEU A 82 -3.96 -14.13 -13.58
N VAL A 83 -2.72 -14.31 -14.08
CA VAL A 83 -2.46 -15.13 -15.28
C VAL A 83 -2.78 -16.59 -15.03
N ASN A 84 -2.51 -17.11 -13.82
CA ASN A 84 -2.75 -18.51 -13.47
C ASN A 84 -4.22 -18.82 -13.09
N SER A 85 -5.10 -17.81 -12.98
CA SER A 85 -6.53 -18.00 -12.68
C SER A 85 -7.43 -17.96 -13.92
N LEU A 86 -6.83 -17.94 -15.12
CA LEU A 86 -7.49 -18.02 -16.43
C LEU A 86 -7.04 -19.30 -17.15
#